data_AF-A0A9D9MHR0-F1
#
_entry.id   AF-A0A9D9MHR0-F1
#
_cell.length_a   1.000
_cell.length_b   1.000
_cell.length_c   1.000
_cell.angle_alpha   90.00
_cell.angle_beta   90.00
_cell.angle_gamma   90.00
#
_symmetry.space_group_name_H-M   'P 1'
#
loop_
_entity.id
_entity.type
_entity.pdbx_description
1 polymer ?
#
loop_
_entity_poly.entity_id
_entity_poly.type
_entity_poly.pdbx_seq_one_letter_code
_entity_poly.pdbx_strand_id
1 'polypeptide(L)'
;RYALKKYHVLTITFYTFLFSGITIIPFSGLEMSSIISQPQLLLYGVGIAMFCTVLPYLFYTYGMTRLETGKAAILVTVEPLVGTLVGCCLYGEPMTVVKAFGILLTFGAVILLGLKK
;
A
#
# COMPACT_ATOMS: atom_id res chain seq x y z
N ARG A 1 -1.81 -15.45 -4.45
CA ARG A 1 -1.03 -16.64 -3.99
C ARG A 1 -0.65 -17.61 -5.13
N TYR A 2 -1.48 -17.84 -6.15
CA TYR A 2 -1.16 -18.80 -7.23
C TYR A 2 0.10 -18.43 -8.03
N ALA A 3 0.29 -17.14 -8.37
CA ALA A 3 1.48 -16.67 -9.08
C ALA A 3 2.78 -16.79 -8.26
N LEU A 4 2.73 -16.52 -6.95
CA LEU A 4 3.89 -16.60 -6.04
C LEU A 4 4.42 -18.03 -5.83
N LYS A 5 3.63 -19.06 -6.15
CA LYS A 5 4.09 -20.45 -6.12
C LYS A 5 4.98 -20.83 -7.30
N LYS A 6 4.92 -20.08 -8.41
CA LYS A 6 5.65 -20.38 -9.66
C LYS A 6 6.68 -19.33 -10.05
N TYR A 7 6.53 -18.09 -9.59
CA TYR A 7 7.36 -16.96 -10.03
C TYR A 7 7.99 -16.22 -8.86
N HIS A 8 9.21 -15.73 -9.08
CA HIS A 8 9.92 -14.90 -8.12
C HIS A 8 9.19 -13.57 -7.91
N VAL A 9 9.29 -13.01 -6.69
CA VAL A 9 8.63 -11.76 -6.30
C VAL A 9 8.92 -10.63 -7.27
N LEU A 10 10.20 -10.47 -7.67
CA LEU A 10 10.62 -9.45 -8.64
C LEU A 10 9.91 -9.57 -9.99
N THR A 11 9.65 -10.79 -10.48
CA THR A 11 8.99 -11.01 -11.76
C THR A 11 7.54 -10.53 -11.69
N ILE A 12 6.84 -10.85 -10.61
CA ILE A 12 5.45 -10.42 -10.40
C ILE A 12 5.39 -8.89 -10.30
N THR A 13 6.25 -8.30 -9.47
CA THR A 13 6.32 -6.85 -9.29
C THR A 13 6.65 -6.13 -10.60
N PHE A 14 7.59 -6.64 -11.39
CA PHE A 14 7.95 -6.07 -12.70
C PHE A 14 6.75 -6.06 -13.66
N TYR A 15 6.05 -7.18 -13.83
CA TYR A 15 4.89 -7.24 -14.71
C TYR A 15 3.74 -6.37 -14.20
N THR A 16 3.47 -6.34 -12.89
CA THR A 16 2.43 -5.48 -12.32
C THR A 16 2.69 -4.01 -12.63
N PHE A 17 3.92 -3.52 -12.41
CA PHE A 17 4.26 -2.13 -12.72
C PHE A 17 4.31 -1.85 -14.22
N LEU A 18 4.75 -2.80 -15.05
CA LEU A 18 4.76 -2.66 -16.50
C LEU A 18 3.34 -2.45 -17.06
N PHE A 19 2.41 -3.35 -16.72
CA PHE A 19 1.03 -3.25 -17.19
C PHE A 19 0.29 -2.06 -16.57
N SER A 20 0.54 -1.76 -15.29
CA SER A 20 -0.01 -0.57 -14.64
C SER A 20 0.46 0.71 -15.34
N GLY A 21 1.75 0.81 -15.67
CA GLY A 21 2.33 1.96 -16.36
C GLY A 21 1.71 2.15 -17.75
N ILE A 22 1.63 1.11 -18.57
CA ILE A 22 1.01 1.18 -19.90
C ILE A 22 -0.45 1.64 -19.81
N THR A 23 -1.19 1.10 -18.85
CA THR A 23 -2.62 1.41 -18.69
C THR A 23 -2.85 2.83 -18.19
N ILE A 24 -1.94 3.41 -17.40
CA ILE A 24 -2.15 4.75 -16.83
C ILE A 24 -1.80 5.88 -17.79
N ILE A 25 -0.95 5.64 -18.80
CA ILE A 25 -0.58 6.62 -19.83
C ILE A 25 -1.80 7.32 -20.46
N PRO A 26 -2.82 6.60 -20.98
CA PRO A 26 -4.00 7.25 -21.58
C PRO A 26 -4.86 8.05 -20.57
N PHE A 27 -4.73 7.78 -19.27
CA PHE A 27 -5.47 8.48 -18.21
C PHE A 27 -4.66 9.62 -17.54
N SER A 28 -3.37 9.76 -17.87
CA SER A 28 -2.47 10.70 -17.19
C SER A 28 -2.69 12.18 -17.55
N GLY A 29 -3.47 12.47 -18.60
CA GLY A 29 -3.76 13.84 -19.05
C GLY A 29 -2.61 14.49 -19.84
N LEU A 30 -2.91 15.59 -20.54
CA LEU A 30 -1.98 16.28 -21.45
C LEU A 30 -0.93 17.18 -20.74
N GLU A 31 -0.94 17.24 -19.41
CA GLU A 31 -0.05 18.07 -18.57
C GLU A 31 1.36 17.46 -18.38
N MET A 32 1.66 16.33 -19.02
CA MET A 32 2.94 15.63 -18.83
C MET A 32 4.14 16.48 -19.29
N SER A 33 3.94 17.38 -20.24
CA SER A 33 4.95 18.34 -20.70
C SER A 33 5.38 19.33 -19.60
N SER A 34 4.43 19.79 -18.79
CA SER A 34 4.65 20.70 -17.67
C SER A 34 5.53 20.06 -16.58
N ILE A 35 5.30 18.77 -16.32
CA ILE A 35 6.00 17.99 -15.30
C ILE A 35 7.42 17.62 -15.74
N ILE A 36 7.60 17.19 -17.00
CA ILE A 36 8.92 16.83 -17.55
C ILE A 36 9.85 18.04 -17.60
N SER A 37 9.28 19.24 -17.83
CA SER A 37 10.04 20.48 -17.91
C SER A 37 10.62 20.94 -16.56
N GLN A 38 10.14 20.39 -15.44
CA GLN A 38 10.58 20.76 -14.10
C GLN A 38 11.28 19.57 -13.41
N PRO A 39 12.62 19.56 -13.33
CA PRO A 39 13.36 18.42 -12.77
C PRO A 39 13.03 18.16 -11.29
N GLN A 40 12.58 19.18 -10.55
CA GLN A 40 12.19 19.03 -9.15
C GLN A 40 10.87 18.25 -8.99
N LEU A 41 9.86 18.49 -9.85
CA LEU A 41 8.62 17.72 -9.86
C LEU A 41 8.89 16.26 -10.24
N LEU A 42 9.79 16.04 -11.21
CA LEU A 42 10.20 14.70 -11.61
C LEU A 42 10.90 13.95 -10.46
N LEU A 43 11.77 14.62 -9.70
CA LEU A 43 12.42 14.05 -8.53
C LEU A 43 11.41 13.66 -7.44
N TYR A 44 10.45 14.52 -7.13
CA TYR A 44 9.40 14.19 -6.16
C TYR A 44 8.50 13.05 -6.65
N GLY A 45 8.13 13.05 -7.93
CA GLY A 45 7.35 11.98 -8.54
C GLY A 45 8.05 10.62 -8.45
N VAL A 46 9.34 10.57 -8.80
CA VAL A 46 10.17 9.36 -8.65
C VAL A 46 10.30 8.95 -7.19
N GLY A 47 10.50 9.92 -6.28
CA GLY A 47 10.56 9.66 -4.84
C GLY A 47 9.28 9.00 -4.32
N ILE A 48 8.12 9.58 -4.62
CA ILE A 48 6.82 9.03 -4.22
C ILE A 48 6.59 7.66 -4.88
N ALA A 49 6.90 7.51 -6.17
CA ALA A 49 6.78 6.21 -6.84
C ALA A 49 7.63 5.14 -6.12
N MET A 50 8.88 5.44 -5.80
CA MET A 50 9.75 4.47 -5.14
C MET A 50 9.32 4.15 -3.71
N PHE A 51 9.11 5.17 -2.87
CA PHE A 51 8.86 4.99 -1.44
C PHE A 51 7.42 4.66 -1.09
N CYS A 52 6.44 5.16 -1.84
CA CYS A 52 5.01 4.94 -1.56
C CYS A 52 4.39 3.81 -2.40
N THR A 53 5.04 3.34 -3.47
CA THR A 53 4.48 2.25 -4.29
C THR A 53 5.41 1.04 -4.43
N VAL A 54 6.62 1.20 -4.98
CA VAL A 54 7.53 0.08 -5.27
C VAL A 54 7.97 -0.62 -3.98
N LEU A 55 8.45 0.14 -3.01
CA LEU A 55 8.99 -0.41 -1.77
C LEU A 55 7.91 -1.10 -0.91
N PRO A 56 6.73 -0.50 -0.66
CA PRO A 56 5.64 -1.17 0.04
C PRO A 56 5.16 -2.43 -0.69
N TYR A 57 5.06 -2.38 -2.03
CA TYR A 57 4.62 -3.53 -2.81
C TYR A 57 5.62 -4.69 -2.74
N LEU A 58 6.93 -4.40 -2.76
CA LEU A 58 7.97 -5.42 -2.54
C LEU A 58 7.87 -6.04 -1.15
N PHE A 59 7.77 -5.23 -0.09
CA PHE A 59 7.62 -5.74 1.27
C PHE A 59 6.34 -6.56 1.45
N TYR A 60 5.23 -6.10 0.89
CA TYR A 60 3.96 -6.82 0.91
C TYR A 60 4.07 -8.18 0.21
N THR A 61 4.58 -8.18 -1.01
CA THR A 61 4.69 -9.40 -1.83
C THR A 61 5.68 -10.38 -1.22
N TYR A 62 6.80 -9.88 -0.69
CA TYR A 62 7.77 -10.69 0.03
C TYR A 62 7.19 -11.25 1.35
N GLY A 63 6.51 -10.43 2.14
CA GLY A 63 5.83 -10.87 3.36
C GLY A 63 4.81 -11.98 3.08
N MET A 64 4.06 -11.87 1.99
CA MET A 64 3.12 -12.90 1.55
C MET A 64 3.78 -14.25 1.17
N THR A 65 5.07 -14.28 0.81
CA THR A 65 5.78 -15.56 0.57
C THR A 65 6.08 -16.32 1.85
N ARG A 66 6.18 -15.61 2.98
CA ARG A 66 6.57 -16.18 4.29
C ARG A 66 5.40 -16.34 5.26
N LEU A 67 4.24 -15.76 4.96
CA LEU A 67 3.06 -15.78 5.81
C LEU A 67 2.02 -16.78 5.32
N GLU A 68 1.45 -17.54 6.26
CA GLU A 68 0.22 -18.30 6.04
C GLU A 68 -0.93 -17.33 5.71
N THR A 69 -1.87 -17.75 4.84
CA THR A 69 -2.93 -16.88 4.31
C THR A 69 -3.69 -16.13 5.41
N GLY A 70 -3.90 -16.76 6.58
CA GLY A 70 -4.57 -16.14 7.73
C GLY A 70 -3.80 -14.95 8.33
N LYS A 71 -2.46 -15.02 8.38
CA LYS A 71 -1.63 -13.92 8.89
C LYS A 71 -1.54 -12.74 7.90
N ALA A 72 -1.64 -13.02 6.61
CA ALA A 72 -1.71 -11.97 5.59
C ALA A 72 -3.01 -11.16 5.69
N ALA A 73 -4.14 -11.80 5.99
CA ALA A 73 -5.41 -11.10 6.23
C ALA A 73 -5.33 -10.16 7.43
N ILE A 74 -4.64 -10.58 8.51
CA ILE A 74 -4.41 -9.74 9.69
C ILE A 74 -3.60 -8.48 9.33
N LEU A 75 -2.54 -8.61 8.50
CA LEU A 75 -1.76 -7.45 8.08
C LEU A 75 -2.60 -6.39 7.35
N VAL A 76 -3.51 -6.81 6.47
CA VAL A 76 -4.41 -5.89 5.77
C VAL A 76 -5.33 -5.16 6.74
N THR A 77 -5.79 -5.84 7.80
CA THR A 77 -6.62 -5.19 8.83
C THR A 77 -5.85 -4.25 9.75
N VAL A 78 -4.52 -4.32 9.79
CA VAL A 78 -3.69 -3.38 10.58
C VAL A 78 -3.47 -2.06 9.83
N GLU A 79 -3.55 -2.05 8.49
CA GLU A 79 -3.35 -0.85 7.67
C GLU A 79 -4.30 0.31 8.05
N PRO A 80 -5.63 0.14 8.21
CA PRO A 80 -6.53 1.22 8.62
C PRO A 80 -6.22 1.78 10.01
N LEU A 81 -5.74 0.94 10.93
CA LEU A 81 -5.35 1.34 12.27
C LEU A 81 -4.14 2.27 12.22
N VAL A 82 -3.08 1.85 11.53
CA VAL A 82 -1.86 2.66 11.36
C VAL A 82 -2.18 3.94 10.59
N GLY A 83 -2.99 3.86 9.54
CA GLY A 83 -3.41 5.03 8.76
C GLY A 83 -4.13 6.08 9.62
N THR A 84 -5.05 5.65 10.48
CA THR A 84 -5.78 6.56 11.40
C THR A 84 -4.84 7.19 12.44
N LEU A 85 -3.92 6.41 13.00
CA LEU A 85 -2.93 6.91 13.97
C LEU A 85 -2.00 7.93 13.33
N VAL A 86 -1.47 7.63 12.14
CA VAL A 86 -0.62 8.54 11.38
C VAL A 86 -1.39 9.81 10.99
N GLY A 87 -2.65 9.69 10.57
CA GLY A 87 -3.55 10.83 10.32
C GLY A 87 -3.69 11.76 11.53
N CYS A 88 -4.00 11.19 12.70
CA CYS A 88 -4.11 11.99 13.93
C CYS A 88 -2.77 12.58 14.39
N CYS A 89 -1.67 11.84 14.31
CA CYS A 89 -0.37 12.28 14.82
C CYS A 89 0.39 13.24 13.90
N LEU A 90 0.45 12.96 12.59
CA LEU A 90 1.23 13.75 11.64
C LEU A 90 0.40 14.86 10.97
N TYR A 91 -0.87 14.59 10.69
CA TYR A 91 -1.76 15.55 10.01
C TYR A 91 -2.65 16.32 10.99
N GLY A 92 -2.54 16.06 12.30
CA GLY A 92 -3.28 16.77 13.35
C GLY A 92 -4.78 16.57 13.27
N GLU A 93 -5.25 15.50 12.62
CA GLU A 93 -6.68 15.28 12.47
C GLU A 93 -7.36 15.07 13.84
N PRO A 94 -8.48 15.75 14.12
CA PRO A 94 -9.14 15.64 15.40
C PRO A 94 -9.59 14.20 15.66
N MET A 95 -9.26 13.70 16.85
CA MET A 95 -9.69 12.38 17.31
C MET A 95 -11.17 12.46 17.72
N THR A 96 -12.06 12.17 16.77
CA THR A 96 -13.50 12.12 17.02
C THR A 96 -13.90 10.79 17.66
N VAL A 97 -15.05 10.77 18.32
CA VAL A 97 -15.64 9.54 18.91
C VAL A 97 -15.79 8.45 17.84
N VAL A 98 -16.10 8.82 16.59
CA VAL A 98 -16.24 7.89 15.47
C VAL A 98 -14.89 7.24 15.10
N LYS A 99 -13.79 8.01 15.07
CA LYS A 99 -12.44 7.47 14.82
C LYS A 99 -12.00 6.52 15.92
N ALA A 100 -12.26 6.88 17.18
CA ALA A 100 -11.97 6.01 18.32
C ALA A 100 -12.74 4.67 18.24
N PHE A 101 -14.03 4.71 17.87
CA PHE A 101 -14.83 3.52 17.63
C PHE A 101 -14.31 2.68 16.46
N GLY A 102 -13.92 3.33 15.36
CA GLY A 102 -13.31 2.66 14.20
C GLY A 102 -12.02 1.92 14.58
N ILE A 103 -11.14 2.57 15.35
CA ILE A 103 -9.91 1.97 15.89
C ILE A 103 -10.24 0.72 16.72
N LEU A 104 -11.20 0.82 17.66
CA LEU A 104 -11.63 -0.29 18.51
C LEU A 104 -12.17 -1.48 17.69
N LEU A 105 -13.03 -1.21 16.70
CA LEU A 105 -13.58 -2.25 15.82
C LEU A 105 -12.49 -2.95 15.00
N THR A 106 -11.56 -2.18 14.45
CA THR A 106 -10.45 -2.71 13.65
C THR A 106 -9.53 -3.58 14.51
N PHE A 107 -9.23 -3.12 15.73
CA PHE A 107 -8.43 -3.88 16.69
C PHE A 107 -9.14 -5.17 17.14
N GLY A 108 -10.45 -5.11 17.38
CA GLY A 108 -11.27 -6.29 17.70
C GLY A 108 -11.29 -7.31 16.55
N ALA A 109 -11.40 -6.84 15.31
CA ALA A 109 -11.36 -7.70 14.12
C ALA A 109 -9.99 -8.40 13.98
N VAL A 110 -8.89 -7.69 14.21
CA VAL A 110 -7.52 -8.25 14.23
C VAL A 110 -7.40 -9.37 15.26
N ILE A 111 -7.89 -9.16 16.48
CA ILE A 111 -7.86 -10.17 17.55
C ILE A 111 -8.70 -11.39 17.17
N LEU A 112 -9.94 -11.19 16.70
CA LEU A 112 -10.84 -12.27 16.28
C LEU A 112 -10.22 -13.13 15.16
N LEU A 113 -9.62 -12.49 14.16
CA LEU A 113 -8.94 -13.18 13.06
C LEU A 113 -7.67 -13.91 13.54
N GLY A 114 -6.96 -13.34 14.52
CA GLY A 114 -5.78 -13.97 15.13
C GLY A 114 -6.09 -15.20 15.98
N LEU A 115 -7.27 -15.25 16.59
CA LEU A 115 -7.73 -16.40 17.40
C LEU A 115 -8.26 -17.55 16.55
N LYS A 116 -8.71 -17.30 15.32
CA LYS A 116 -9.19 -18.33 14.40
C LYS A 116 -7.99 -19.04 13.75
N LYS A 117 -7.43 -20.02 14.46
CA LYS A 117 -6.46 -20.99 13.94
C LYS A 117 -7.09 -21.92 12.91
#